data_AF-A0A960Y039-F1
#
_entry.id   AF-A0A960Y039-F1
#
_cell.length_a   1.000
_cell.length_b   1.000
_cell.length_c   1.000
_cell.angle_alpha   90.00
_cell.angle_beta   90.00
_cell.angle_gamma   90.00
#
_symmetry.space_group_name_H-M   'P 1'
#
loop_
_entity.id
_entity.type
_entity.pdbx_description
1 polymer ?
#
loop_
_entity_poly.entity_id
_entity_poly.type
_entity_poly.pdbx_seq_one_letter_code
_entity_poly.pdbx_strand_id
1 'polypeptide(L)' 'MKILAWIILGLLLAAGFVGEFFFLEHHGEHWWNHVPAFYAILGLSATFLLIAVARILGKLLKRDVDYYD' A
#
# COMPACT_ATOMS: atom_id res chain seq x y z
N MET A 1 15.45 17.20 -5.34
CA MET A 1 15.22 15.74 -5.42
C MET A 1 13.96 15.30 -4.66
N LYS A 2 13.76 15.67 -3.38
CA LYS A 2 12.57 15.26 -2.60
C LYS A 2 11.23 15.69 -3.21
N ILE A 3 11.12 16.94 -3.65
CA ILE A 3 9.89 17.48 -4.27
C ILE A 3 9.52 16.71 -5.54
N LEU A 4 10.49 16.40 -6.40
CA LEU A 4 10.24 15.63 -7.62
C LEU A 4 9.68 14.23 -7.29
N ALA A 5 10.23 13.56 -6.27
CA ALA A 5 9.73 12.26 -5.83
C ALA A 5 8.27 12.35 -5.34
N TRP A 6 7.92 13.38 -4.58
CA TRP A 6 6.54 13.61 -4.12
C TRP A 6 5.59 13.92 -5.27
N ILE A 7 6.03 14.71 -6.26
CA ILE A 7 5.25 14.99 -7.47
C ILE A 7 5.00 13.70 -8.24
N ILE A 8 6.03 12.87 -8.46
CA ILE A 8 5.90 11.59 -9.16
C ILE A 8 4.95 10.66 -8.41
N LEU A 9 5.09 10.54 -7.09
CA LEU A 9 4.19 9.74 -6.26
C LEU A 9 2.73 10.23 -6.36
N GLY A 10 2.51 11.54 -6.30
CA GLY A 10 1.19 12.14 -6.47
C GLY A 10 0.59 11.84 -7.84
N LEU A 11 1.40 11.94 -8.91
CA LEU A 11 0.98 11.62 -10.28
C LEU A 11 0.65 10.14 -10.45
N LEU A 12 1.45 9.23 -9.88
CA LEU A 12 1.19 7.80 -9.92
C LEU A 12 -0.12 7.44 -9.18
N LEU A 13 -0.35 8.06 -8.02
CA LEU A 13 -1.58 7.86 -7.27
C LEU A 13 -2.80 8.36 -8.05
N ALA A 14 -2.73 9.57 -8.62
CA ALA A 14 -3.79 10.13 -9.45
C ALA A 14 -4.07 9.27 -10.69
N ALA A 15 -3.03 8.80 -11.37
CA ALA A 15 -3.15 7.89 -12.50
C ALA A 15 -3.80 6.56 -12.11
N GLY A 16 -3.47 6.03 -10.92
CA GLY A 16 -4.12 4.85 -10.36
C GLY A 16 -5.62 5.03 -10.17
N PHE A 17 -6.04 6.14 -9.56
CA PHE A 17 -7.47 6.46 -9.41
C PHE A 17 -8.17 6.64 -10.75
N VAL A 18 -7.54 7.31 -11.73
CA VAL A 18 -8.09 7.44 -13.08
C VAL A 18 -8.24 6.05 -13.73
N GLY A 19 -7.24 5.20 -13.62
CA GLY A 19 -7.30 3.81 -14.09
C GLY A 19 -8.49 3.05 -13.50
N GLU A 20 -8.66 3.14 -12.19
CA GLU A 20 -9.71 2.44 -11.47
C GLU A 20 -11.11 2.90 -11.86
N PHE A 21 -11.39 4.20 -11.78
CA PHE A 21 -12.74 4.72 -12.01
C PHE A 21 -13.13 4.80 -13.49
N PHE A 22 -12.18 4.91 -14.42
CA PHE A 22 -12.51 5.08 -15.84
C PHE A 22 -12.28 3.82 -16.68
N PHE A 23 -11.48 2.85 -16.21
CA PHE A 23 -11.13 1.68 -17.03
C PHE A 23 -11.46 0.34 -16.38
N LEU A 24 -11.47 0.23 -15.04
CA LEU A 24 -11.65 -1.07 -14.38
C LEU A 24 -13.11 -1.42 -14.07
N GLU A 25 -13.99 -0.42 -13.87
CA GLU A 25 -15.41 -0.64 -13.56
C GLU A 25 -16.15 -1.44 -14.64
N HIS A 26 -15.82 -1.23 -15.92
CA HIS A 26 -16.52 -1.84 -17.06
C HIS A 26 -15.82 -3.06 -17.67
N HIS A 27 -14.53 -3.28 -17.38
CA HIS A 27 -13.72 -4.31 -18.04
C HIS A 27 -13.23 -5.41 -17.09
N GLY A 28 -13.43 -5.25 -15.79
CA GLY A 28 -12.93 -6.20 -14.82
C GLY A 28 -13.91 -7.36 -14.57
N GLU A 29 -13.52 -8.59 -14.88
CA GLU A 29 -14.34 -9.80 -14.66
C GLU A 29 -14.57 -10.14 -13.18
N HIS A 30 -13.85 -9.48 -12.27
CA HIS A 30 -13.93 -9.77 -10.84
C HIS A 30 -14.97 -8.91 -10.12
N TRP A 31 -15.65 -9.53 -9.16
CA TRP A 31 -16.69 -8.88 -8.36
C TRP A 31 -16.21 -7.63 -7.60
N TRP A 32 -14.93 -7.59 -7.23
CA TRP A 32 -14.37 -6.46 -6.47
C TRP A 32 -14.22 -5.19 -7.31
N ASN A 33 -14.30 -5.26 -8.65
CA ASN A 33 -14.31 -4.07 -9.49
C ASN A 33 -15.61 -3.25 -9.33
N HIS A 34 -16.66 -3.84 -8.75
CA HIS A 34 -17.87 -3.12 -8.34
C HIS A 34 -17.70 -2.37 -7.01
N VAL A 35 -16.61 -2.62 -6.28
CA VAL A 35 -16.31 -1.88 -5.05
C VAL A 35 -15.52 -0.63 -5.45
N PRO A 36 -16.05 0.59 -5.19
CA PRO A 36 -15.36 1.81 -5.57
C PRO A 36 -14.05 1.95 -4.80
N ALA A 37 -13.00 2.37 -5.50
CA ALA A 37 -11.65 2.55 -4.95
C ALA A 37 -11.06 1.27 -4.30
N PHE A 38 -11.53 0.07 -4.65
CA PHE A 38 -11.03 -1.20 -4.15
C PHE A 38 -9.50 -1.32 -4.17
N TYR A 39 -8.86 -1.00 -5.29
CA TYR A 39 -7.41 -1.17 -5.43
C TYR A 39 -6.64 -0.15 -4.60
N ALA A 40 -7.12 1.08 -4.52
CA ALA A 40 -6.56 2.09 -3.62
C ALA A 40 -6.70 1.69 -2.14
N ILE A 41 -7.87 1.18 -1.74
CA ILE A 41 -8.14 0.69 -0.38
C ILE A 41 -7.24 -0.52 -0.07
N LEU A 42 -7.14 -1.47 -1.00
CA LEU A 42 -6.31 -2.67 -0.84
C LEU A 42 -4.83 -2.30 -0.70
N GLY A 43 -4.31 -1.44 -1.57
CA GLY A 43 -2.92 -0.98 -1.54
C GLY A 43 -2.58 -0.23 -0.25
N LEU A 44 -3.48 0.67 0.20
CA LEU A 44 -3.32 1.39 1.46
C LEU A 44 -3.35 0.42 2.66
N SER A 45 -4.33 -0.48 2.68
CA SER A 45 -4.50 -1.49 3.73
C SER A 45 -3.30 -2.42 3.82
N ALA A 46 -2.79 -2.89 2.67
CA ALA A 46 -1.58 -3.71 2.59
C ALA A 46 -0.36 -2.96 3.14
N THR A 47 -0.23 -1.66 2.87
CA THR A 47 0.85 -0.83 3.41
C THR A 47 0.80 -0.77 4.93
N PHE A 48 -0.36 -0.48 5.52
CA PHE A 48 -0.52 -0.49 6.97
C PHE A 48 -0.26 -1.87 7.58
N LEU A 49 -0.75 -2.93 6.93
CA LEU A 49 -0.53 -4.29 7.36
C LEU A 49 0.97 -4.63 7.37
N LEU A 50 1.70 -4.27 6.32
CA LEU A 50 3.15 -4.47 6.24
C LEU A 50 3.88 -3.74 7.37
N ILE A 51 3.53 -2.48 7.65
CA ILE A 51 4.13 -1.72 8.76
C ILE A 51 3.83 -2.39 10.11
N ALA A 52 2.58 -2.81 10.33
CA ALA A 52 2.17 -3.47 11.56
C ALA A 52 2.92 -4.79 11.77
N VAL A 53 3.00 -5.64 10.74
CA VAL A 53 3.75 -6.90 10.75
C VAL A 53 5.24 -6.64 11.00
N ALA A 54 5.85 -5.69 10.29
CA ALA A 54 7.24 -5.33 10.50
C ALA A 54 7.52 -4.86 11.93
N ARG A 55 6.59 -4.10 12.54
CA ARG A 55 6.70 -3.68 13.95
C ARG A 55 6.63 -4.86 14.92
N ILE A 56 5.78 -5.84 14.66
CA ILE A 56 5.65 -7.06 15.48
C ILE A 56 6.92 -7.91 15.34
N LEU A 57 7.35 -8.20 14.11
CA LEU A 57 8.57 -8.94 13.83
C LEU A 57 9.79 -8.25 14.42
N GLY A 58 9.86 -6.92 14.35
CA GLY A 58 10.93 -6.15 14.97
C GLY A 58 10.98 -6.27 16.49
N LYS A 59 9.88 -6.63 17.17
CA LYS A 59 9.91 -6.96 18.61
C LYS A 59 10.29 -8.42 18.86
N LEU A 60 9.78 -9.34 18.04
CA LEU A 60 10.04 -10.78 18.22
C LEU A 60 11.46 -11.18 17.84
N LEU A 61 12.04 -10.53 16.83
CA LEU A 61 13.35 -10.85 16.28
C LEU A 61 14.47 -10.07 16.97
N LYS A 62 14.15 -8.97 17.65
CA LYS A 62 15.14 -8.26 18.48
C LYS A 62 15.47 -9.13 19.67
N ARG A 63 16.75 -9.44 19.76
CA ARG A 63 17.37 -10.26 20.78
C ARG A 63 17.62 -9.42 22.03
N ASP A 64 17.56 -10.05 23.20
CA ASP A 64 17.82 -9.36 24.47
C ASP A 64 19.24 -8.79 24.51
N VAL A 65 19.41 -7.64 25.16
CA VAL A 65 20.67 -6.88 25.17
C VAL A 65 21.76 -7.70 25.90
N ASP A 66 21.36 -8.49 26.89
CA ASP A 66 22.21 -9.33 27.75
C ASP A 66 22.71 -10.63 27.08
N TYR A 67 22.55 -10.81 25.77
CA TYR A 67 22.97 -12.08 25.16
C TYR A 67 24.50 -12.23 24.97
N TYR A 68 25.22 -11.11 24.87
CA TYR A 68 26.68 -11.11 24.67
C TYR A 68 27.46 -10.67 25.91
N ASP A 69 26.74 -10.39 27.00
CA ASP A 69 27.30 -10.29 28.36
C ASP A 69 27.27 -11.68 29.02
#